data_AF-A0A1B8EJW8-F1
#
_entry.id   AF-A0A1B8EJW8-F1
#
_cell.length_a   1.000
_cell.length_b   1.000
_cell.length_c   1.000
_cell.angle_alpha   90.00
_cell.angle_beta   90.00
_cell.angle_gamma   90.00
#
_symmetry.space_group_name_H-M   'P 1'
#
loop_
_entity.id
_entity.type
_entity.pdbx_description
1 polymer ?
#
loop_
_entity_poly.entity_id
_entity_poly.type
_entity_poly.pdbx_seq_one_letter_code
_entity_poly.pdbx_strand_id
1 'polypeptide(L)'
;MFEGTPQDCASASASASASATPIGLCLDTHYSTSQAHAEPRTTFDVDSVCAFPSSLAVAQQGLEWFPQQYQPLGIKDNVHLGLHVPALNKKGREIREWQPLHQIRHLCFGSVVSIRGLVLYFMFPQYNFVRGSAGAGAAKEKGNRDHTLITREDEVMLIDEIILPALYAVVETSGILQYYPASSAAIKANALTSGSERYVKGNNSQEQFLTYPIDPDSLKGLWQDIQHRIKESPQFACFRQITLFLNQKNCKLSYIKPSLNIALRRWRRQWAYAINDEFLNSKEIYIDIGKQVTSPAALLPSLDGEDSDAETYLYRNSSSGAGTAVGKDTLLHTPYMWATLRDVGGQTIEASLGSHAFKSGYVYSQFYNVIKAPFDAAKLYPFTNDGLENLALNPDYIKGLYKAGGATAFS
;
A
#
# COMPACT_ATOMS: atom_id res chain seq x y z
N MET A 1 27.00 -5.47 -15.01
CA MET A 1 27.86 -5.97 -16.09
C MET A 1 27.60 -7.46 -16.19
N PHE A 2 26.81 -7.85 -17.18
CA PHE A 2 26.64 -9.22 -17.65
C PHE A 2 26.56 -9.06 -19.16
N GLU A 3 27.67 -9.29 -19.84
CA GLU A 3 27.73 -9.42 -21.29
C GLU A 3 27.46 -10.90 -21.59
N GLY A 4 26.29 -11.17 -22.16
CA GLY A 4 25.99 -12.44 -22.81
C GLY A 4 25.99 -12.20 -24.30
N THR A 5 26.96 -12.79 -25.00
CA THR A 5 27.10 -12.79 -26.46
C THR A 5 25.83 -13.30 -27.15
N PRO A 6 25.28 -12.57 -28.14
CA PRO A 6 24.15 -13.04 -28.94
C PRO A 6 24.67 -13.75 -30.20
N GLN A 7 24.98 -15.03 -30.08
CA GLN A 7 25.06 -15.91 -31.23
C GLN A 7 24.09 -17.05 -31.00
N ASP A 8 22.85 -16.86 -31.46
CA ASP A 8 21.91 -17.91 -31.92
C ASP A 8 20.59 -17.26 -32.38
N CYS A 9 20.69 -16.32 -33.32
CA CYS A 9 19.54 -15.81 -34.09
C CYS A 9 19.88 -15.80 -35.58
N ALA A 10 20.17 -16.97 -36.13
CA ALA A 10 20.26 -17.14 -37.57
C ALA A 10 19.91 -18.57 -37.99
N SER A 11 18.61 -18.86 -38.15
CA SER A 11 18.13 -19.73 -39.23
C SER A 11 16.60 -19.74 -39.23
N ALA A 12 16.01 -18.88 -40.04
CA ALA A 12 14.68 -19.11 -40.57
C ALA A 12 14.82 -20.09 -41.74
N SER A 13 14.42 -21.34 -41.55
CA SER A 13 14.01 -22.20 -42.67
C SER A 13 12.77 -22.99 -42.28
N ALA A 14 11.75 -22.80 -43.10
CA ALA A 14 10.42 -23.37 -43.07
C ALA A 14 10.33 -24.83 -42.58
N SER A 15 9.51 -25.05 -41.55
CA SER A 15 8.57 -26.17 -41.49
C SER A 15 7.49 -25.86 -40.46
N ALA A 16 6.27 -25.65 -40.95
CA ALA A 16 5.09 -25.48 -40.12
C ALA A 16 4.71 -26.84 -39.48
N SER A 17 4.91 -26.99 -38.17
CA SER A 17 4.02 -27.72 -37.25
C SER A 17 4.60 -27.77 -35.83
N ALA A 18 4.16 -26.87 -34.94
CA ALA A 18 4.17 -27.10 -33.48
C ALA A 18 3.34 -26.00 -32.81
N SER A 19 2.29 -26.40 -32.08
CA SER A 19 1.48 -25.64 -31.11
C SER A 19 1.42 -24.12 -31.30
N ALA A 20 0.31 -23.62 -31.85
CA ALA A 20 0.06 -22.20 -32.08
C ALA A 20 -0.04 -21.39 -30.77
N THR A 21 1.09 -21.06 -30.17
CA THR A 21 1.23 -19.85 -29.36
C THR A 21 1.07 -18.64 -30.28
N PRO A 22 0.29 -17.62 -29.91
CA PRO A 22 0.14 -16.41 -30.72
C PRO A 22 1.50 -15.80 -31.02
N ILE A 23 1.65 -15.27 -32.24
CA ILE A 23 2.89 -14.64 -32.72
C ILE A 23 3.11 -13.35 -31.90
N GLY A 24 3.89 -13.45 -30.83
CA GLY A 24 4.39 -12.26 -30.14
C GLY A 24 5.48 -11.58 -30.98
N LEU A 25 5.42 -10.26 -31.08
CA LEU A 25 6.46 -9.46 -31.74
C LEU A 25 7.78 -9.62 -30.96
N CYS A 26 8.88 -9.80 -31.69
CA CYS A 26 10.24 -9.92 -31.14
C CYS A 26 10.97 -8.59 -31.32
N LEU A 27 11.42 -7.96 -30.22
CA LEU A 27 12.13 -6.68 -30.32
C LEU A 27 13.56 -6.83 -30.83
N ASP A 28 14.21 -7.97 -30.56
CA ASP A 28 15.59 -8.22 -31.03
C ASP A 28 15.73 -8.15 -32.55
N THR A 29 14.65 -8.36 -33.30
CA THR A 29 14.64 -8.25 -34.75
C THR A 29 14.66 -6.79 -35.25
N HIS A 30 14.31 -5.81 -34.41
CA HIS A 30 14.07 -4.43 -34.85
C HIS A 30 14.71 -3.32 -34.00
N TYR A 31 14.87 -3.49 -32.69
CA TYR A 31 15.32 -2.42 -31.78
C TYR A 31 16.10 -2.98 -30.58
N SER A 32 17.41 -3.18 -30.74
CA SER A 32 18.31 -3.70 -29.68
C SER A 32 19.24 -2.64 -29.06
N THR A 33 19.34 -1.45 -29.67
CA THR A 33 20.20 -0.34 -29.22
C THR A 33 19.53 1.02 -29.40
N SER A 34 19.92 2.00 -28.59
CA SER A 34 19.58 3.42 -28.79
C SER A 34 20.11 3.90 -30.17
N GLN A 35 19.24 4.52 -30.96
CA GLN A 35 19.59 5.25 -32.17
C GLN A 35 20.31 6.57 -31.85
N ALA A 36 19.98 7.19 -30.72
CA ALA A 36 20.64 8.41 -30.24
C ALA A 36 22.06 8.16 -29.65
N HIS A 37 22.48 6.90 -29.50
CA HIS A 37 23.73 6.48 -28.84
C HIS A 37 23.94 7.09 -27.44
N ALA A 38 22.86 7.51 -26.79
CA ALA A 38 22.93 8.25 -25.55
C ALA A 38 22.99 7.28 -24.35
N GLU A 39 23.93 7.49 -23.43
CA GLU A 39 24.04 6.62 -22.26
C GLU A 39 22.82 6.76 -21.34
N PRO A 40 22.20 5.65 -20.91
CA PRO A 40 21.04 5.69 -20.04
C PRO A 40 21.41 6.24 -18.67
N ARG A 41 20.50 7.01 -18.07
CA ARG A 41 20.65 7.48 -16.69
C ARG A 41 20.03 6.48 -15.73
N THR A 42 20.83 6.05 -14.75
CA THR A 42 20.33 5.26 -13.63
C THR A 42 20.10 6.16 -12.43
N THR A 43 18.95 5.99 -11.79
CA THR A 43 18.62 6.63 -10.51
C THR A 43 18.12 5.59 -9.51
N PHE A 44 18.24 5.92 -8.24
CA PHE A 44 17.81 5.11 -7.12
C PHE A 44 16.94 5.95 -6.19
N ASP A 45 15.96 5.33 -5.56
CA ASP A 45 15.05 5.99 -4.64
C ASP A 45 14.62 5.05 -3.51
N VAL A 46 14.02 5.64 -2.47
CA VAL A 46 13.21 4.93 -1.48
C VAL A 46 11.77 5.28 -1.81
N ASP A 47 10.96 4.28 -2.18
CA ASP A 47 9.57 4.54 -2.61
C ASP A 47 8.58 4.42 -1.45
N SER A 48 8.83 3.45 -0.57
CA SER A 48 8.01 3.22 0.61
C SER A 48 8.80 2.63 1.78
N VAL A 49 8.25 2.81 2.98
CA VAL A 49 8.79 2.22 4.22
C VAL A 49 7.63 1.70 5.05
N CYS A 50 7.79 0.51 5.61
CA CYS A 50 6.86 -0.10 6.54
C CYS A 50 7.58 -0.49 7.83
N ALA A 51 6.97 -0.27 9.00
CA ALA A 51 7.54 -0.70 10.27
C ALA A 51 6.47 -1.01 11.33
N PHE A 52 6.83 -1.79 12.34
CA PHE A 52 5.95 -2.16 13.46
C PHE A 52 6.51 -1.63 14.79
N PRO A 53 6.19 -0.38 15.17
CA PRO A 53 6.68 0.18 16.42
C PRO A 53 5.99 -0.41 17.64
N SER A 54 6.70 -0.41 18.76
CA SER A 54 6.19 -0.87 20.05
C SER A 54 5.46 0.22 20.86
N SER A 55 5.59 1.49 20.46
CA SER A 55 4.97 2.65 21.11
C SER A 55 4.70 3.81 20.14
N LEU A 56 3.73 4.65 20.48
CA LEU A 56 3.49 5.93 19.80
C LEU A 56 4.70 6.87 19.89
N ALA A 57 5.52 6.74 20.94
CA ALA A 57 6.75 7.51 21.13
C ALA A 57 7.83 7.25 20.06
N VAL A 58 7.58 6.34 19.11
CA VAL A 58 8.36 6.24 17.88
C VAL A 58 8.38 7.56 17.10
N ALA A 59 7.32 8.37 17.18
CA ALA A 59 7.24 9.66 16.53
C ALA A 59 7.97 10.73 17.35
N GLN A 60 9.27 10.85 17.11
CA GLN A 60 10.19 11.67 17.91
C GLN A 60 9.83 13.16 17.93
N GLN A 61 9.14 13.66 16.89
CA GLN A 61 8.76 15.07 16.74
C GLN A 61 7.27 15.30 17.00
N GLY A 62 6.54 14.31 17.53
CA GLY A 62 5.10 14.38 17.73
C GLY A 62 4.28 13.78 16.58
N LEU A 63 2.96 13.81 16.77
CA LEU A 63 1.97 13.31 15.79
C LEU A 63 0.95 14.38 15.46
N GLU A 64 0.50 14.42 14.20
CA GLU A 64 -0.77 15.03 13.83
C GLU A 64 -1.85 13.94 13.95
N TRP A 65 -2.63 13.97 15.02
CA TRP A 65 -3.66 12.99 15.33
C TRP A 65 -4.92 13.18 14.48
N PHE A 66 -5.42 12.09 13.93
CA PHE A 66 -6.67 11.99 13.20
C PHE A 66 -7.75 11.45 14.15
N PRO A 67 -8.73 12.28 14.55
CA PRO A 67 -9.65 11.97 15.64
C PRO A 67 -10.81 11.06 15.26
N GLN A 68 -10.82 10.52 14.05
CA GLN A 68 -11.85 9.63 13.51
C GLN A 68 -11.30 8.80 12.35
N GLN A 69 -12.03 7.76 11.97
CA GLN A 69 -11.69 6.93 10.83
C GLN A 69 -11.98 7.67 9.51
N TYR A 70 -10.95 7.80 8.68
CA TYR A 70 -11.06 8.36 7.34
C TYR A 70 -10.92 7.26 6.29
N GLN A 71 -12.00 6.91 5.60
CA GLN A 71 -12.01 5.86 4.57
C GLN A 71 -10.90 6.02 3.49
N PRO A 72 -10.54 7.25 3.03
CA PRO A 72 -9.45 7.42 2.07
C PRO A 72 -8.08 7.01 2.60
N LEU A 73 -7.87 6.98 3.91
CA LEU A 73 -6.60 6.64 4.54
C LEU A 73 -6.44 5.15 4.85
N GLY A 74 -7.48 4.34 4.63
CA GLY A 74 -7.41 2.89 4.82
C GLY A 74 -6.36 2.23 3.90
N ILE A 75 -5.70 1.21 4.42
CA ILE A 75 -4.81 0.32 3.67
C ILE A 75 -5.70 -0.57 2.80
N LYS A 76 -5.72 -0.27 1.49
CA LYS A 76 -6.55 -0.98 0.50
C LYS A 76 -5.77 -2.08 -0.24
N ASP A 77 -4.51 -1.81 -0.52
CA ASP A 77 -3.68 -2.69 -1.34
C ASP A 77 -2.79 -3.60 -0.50
N ASN A 78 -2.46 -4.76 -1.06
CA ASN A 78 -1.49 -5.65 -0.48
C ASN A 78 -0.11 -4.98 -0.43
N VAL A 79 0.49 -4.95 0.76
CA VAL A 79 1.87 -4.50 1.00
C VAL A 79 2.82 -5.67 1.26
N HIS A 80 2.36 -6.91 0.99
CA HIS A 80 3.08 -8.18 1.20
C HIS A 80 3.47 -8.45 2.66
N LEU A 81 2.90 -7.70 3.60
CA LEU A 81 3.05 -7.84 5.04
C LEU A 81 1.69 -8.17 5.68
N GLY A 82 1.74 -8.78 6.86
CA GLY A 82 0.56 -9.24 7.59
C GLY A 82 0.86 -9.56 9.05
N LEU A 83 -0.19 -9.86 9.81
CA LEU A 83 -0.11 -10.22 11.22
C LEU A 83 -0.79 -11.57 11.46
N HIS A 84 -0.36 -12.25 12.52
CA HIS A 84 -1.06 -13.44 13.00
C HIS A 84 -2.26 -13.04 13.86
N VAL A 85 -3.46 -13.26 13.33
CA VAL A 85 -4.74 -12.97 13.99
C VAL A 85 -5.33 -14.23 14.61
N PRO A 86 -6.11 -14.13 15.70
CA PRO A 86 -6.93 -15.23 16.21
C PRO A 86 -8.04 -15.59 15.21
N ALA A 87 -8.29 -16.89 15.05
CA ALA A 87 -9.38 -17.42 14.25
C ALA A 87 -9.91 -18.72 14.86
N LEU A 88 -11.10 -19.14 14.44
CA LEU A 88 -11.64 -20.46 14.79
C LEU A 88 -11.46 -21.41 13.60
N ASN A 89 -10.90 -22.59 13.86
CA ASN A 89 -10.85 -23.65 12.85
C ASN A 89 -12.24 -24.29 12.65
N LYS A 90 -12.36 -25.20 11.68
CA LYS A 90 -13.62 -25.94 11.38
C LYS A 90 -14.20 -26.71 12.57
N LYS A 91 -13.42 -26.97 13.63
CA LYS A 91 -13.84 -27.66 14.85
C LYS A 91 -14.14 -26.69 16.00
N GLY A 92 -14.19 -25.39 15.74
CA GLY A 92 -14.45 -24.36 16.75
C GLY A 92 -13.28 -24.13 17.72
N ARG A 93 -12.07 -24.60 17.41
CA ARG A 93 -10.88 -24.34 18.24
C ARG A 93 -10.15 -23.10 17.77
N GLU A 94 -9.66 -22.32 18.72
CA GLU A 94 -8.81 -21.16 18.46
C GLU A 94 -7.50 -21.59 17.79
N ILE A 95 -7.17 -20.90 16.71
CA ILE A 95 -5.91 -21.01 15.97
C ILE A 95 -5.38 -19.61 15.68
N ARG A 96 -4.09 -19.50 15.33
CA ARG A 96 -3.52 -18.28 14.78
C ARG A 96 -3.37 -18.42 13.26
N GLU A 97 -3.95 -17.49 12.54
CA GLU A 97 -3.92 -17.44 11.08
C GLU A 97 -3.16 -16.19 10.63
N TRP A 98 -2.35 -16.31 9.59
CA TRP A 98 -1.68 -15.15 9.01
C TRP A 98 -2.67 -14.41 8.11
N GLN A 99 -2.82 -13.11 8.33
CA GLN A 99 -3.71 -12.25 7.55
C GLN A 99 -2.97 -11.02 7.01
N PRO A 100 -3.11 -10.68 5.72
CA PRO A 100 -2.55 -9.46 5.15
C PRO A 100 -3.06 -8.19 5.86
N LEU A 101 -2.22 -7.17 5.98
CA LEU A 101 -2.58 -5.92 6.67
C LEU A 101 -3.84 -5.25 6.11
N HIS A 102 -4.00 -5.23 4.78
CA HIS A 102 -5.16 -4.66 4.09
C HIS A 102 -6.48 -5.43 4.32
N GLN A 103 -6.44 -6.56 5.04
CA GLN A 103 -7.62 -7.33 5.41
C GLN A 103 -7.90 -7.28 6.91
N ILE A 104 -6.96 -6.78 7.71
CA ILE A 104 -7.13 -6.60 9.15
C ILE A 104 -7.84 -5.27 9.39
N ARG A 105 -8.77 -5.24 10.33
CA ARG A 105 -9.46 -4.01 10.73
C ARG A 105 -8.45 -3.00 11.26
N HIS A 106 -8.50 -1.76 10.80
CA HIS A 106 -7.51 -0.75 11.20
C HIS A 106 -8.06 0.68 11.11
N LEU A 107 -7.38 1.58 11.81
CA LEU A 107 -7.64 3.02 11.80
C LEU A 107 -6.33 3.77 11.60
N CYS A 108 -6.31 4.75 10.70
CA CYS A 108 -5.17 5.65 10.56
C CYS A 108 -5.20 6.64 11.73
N PHE A 109 -4.31 6.46 12.69
CA PHE A 109 -4.30 7.24 13.93
C PHE A 109 -3.71 8.63 13.71
N GLY A 110 -2.70 8.78 12.86
CA GLY A 110 -2.11 10.10 12.63
C GLY A 110 -0.96 10.08 11.65
N SER A 111 -0.44 11.27 11.34
CA SER A 111 0.81 11.42 10.58
C SER A 111 1.97 11.82 11.48
N VAL A 112 3.16 11.32 11.18
CA VAL A 112 4.37 11.63 11.93
C VAL A 112 4.89 13.01 11.50
N VAL A 113 5.09 13.88 12.49
CA VAL A 113 5.64 15.22 12.24
C VAL A 113 7.05 15.11 11.67
N SER A 114 7.44 16.04 10.80
CA SER A 114 8.77 16.12 10.17
C SER A 114 9.10 15.10 9.07
N ILE A 115 8.19 14.18 8.74
CA ILE A 115 8.36 13.27 7.60
C ILE A 115 7.04 13.09 6.82
N ARG A 116 6.99 13.75 5.67
CA ARG A 116 5.78 13.80 4.84
C ARG A 116 5.34 12.40 4.40
N GLY A 117 4.04 12.14 4.57
CA GLY A 117 3.39 10.92 4.09
C GLY A 117 3.67 9.68 4.93
N LEU A 118 4.42 9.79 6.04
CA LEU A 118 4.52 8.72 7.02
C LEU A 118 3.32 8.81 7.97
N VAL A 119 2.52 7.75 7.98
CA VAL A 119 1.32 7.64 8.80
C VAL A 119 1.42 6.42 9.71
N LEU A 120 0.76 6.53 10.87
CA LEU A 120 0.70 5.51 11.89
C LEU A 120 -0.73 4.97 11.98
N TYR A 121 -0.84 3.65 11.97
CA TYR A 121 -2.09 2.93 12.04
C TYR A 121 -2.21 2.17 13.37
N PHE A 122 -3.43 2.11 13.88
CA PHE A 122 -3.86 1.11 14.84
C PHE A 122 -4.44 -0.07 14.07
N MET A 123 -3.78 -1.22 14.16
CA MET A 123 -4.27 -2.49 13.65
C MET A 123 -4.99 -3.24 14.77
N PHE A 124 -6.14 -3.86 14.47
CA PHE A 124 -6.96 -4.57 15.45
C PHE A 124 -7.09 -6.09 15.12
N PRO A 125 -6.04 -6.90 15.39
CA PRO A 125 -6.05 -8.35 15.11
C PRO A 125 -7.22 -9.12 15.74
N GLN A 126 -7.66 -8.72 16.94
CA GLN A 126 -8.69 -9.42 17.72
C GLN A 126 -10.12 -9.06 17.30
N TYR A 127 -10.30 -8.01 16.48
CA TYR A 127 -11.59 -7.37 16.31
C TYR A 127 -12.67 -8.31 15.77
N ASN A 128 -12.42 -8.95 14.61
CA ASN A 128 -13.40 -9.83 13.97
C ASN A 128 -13.66 -11.09 14.81
N PHE A 129 -12.65 -11.59 15.53
CA PHE A 129 -12.79 -12.73 16.44
C PHE A 129 -13.75 -12.43 17.60
N VAL A 130 -13.66 -11.23 18.19
CA VAL A 130 -14.51 -10.82 19.32
C VAL A 130 -15.90 -10.35 18.88
N ARG A 131 -16.00 -9.58 17.79
CA ARG A 131 -17.28 -9.00 17.32
C ARG A 131 -18.14 -9.96 16.49
N GLY A 132 -17.76 -11.24 16.38
CA GLY A 132 -18.62 -12.28 15.83
C GLY A 132 -18.80 -12.24 14.30
N SER A 133 -17.95 -11.52 13.58
CA SER A 133 -17.81 -11.72 12.12
C SER A 133 -17.00 -13.00 11.91
N ALA A 134 -17.71 -14.14 11.94
CA ALA A 134 -17.19 -15.49 12.01
C ALA A 134 -15.96 -15.76 11.11
N GLY A 135 -14.83 -16.09 11.77
CA GLY A 135 -13.67 -16.76 11.18
C GLY A 135 -12.88 -15.96 10.15
N ALA A 136 -11.70 -16.46 9.79
CA ALA A 136 -10.83 -15.93 8.74
C ALA A 136 -11.41 -16.03 7.31
N GLY A 137 -12.73 -15.97 7.18
CA GLY A 137 -13.49 -16.01 5.94
C GLY A 137 -14.48 -14.86 5.78
N ALA A 138 -14.69 -13.98 6.77
CA ALA A 138 -15.54 -12.80 6.59
C ALA A 138 -14.95 -11.77 5.60
N ALA A 139 -13.67 -11.90 5.25
CA ALA A 139 -13.04 -11.16 4.15
C ALA A 139 -13.23 -11.82 2.76
N LYS A 140 -13.93 -12.95 2.66
CA LYS A 140 -14.21 -13.63 1.37
C LYS A 140 -15.50 -13.18 0.69
N GLU A 141 -16.25 -12.24 1.25
CA GLU A 141 -17.25 -11.52 0.45
C GLU A 141 -16.51 -10.47 -0.40
N LYS A 142 -16.06 -10.91 -1.59
CA LYS A 142 -15.61 -10.02 -2.66
C LYS A 142 -16.76 -9.06 -2.99
N GLY A 143 -16.74 -7.86 -2.42
CA GLY A 143 -17.71 -6.83 -2.78
C GLY A 143 -17.79 -5.63 -1.85
N ASN A 144 -17.53 -5.75 -0.55
CA ASN A 144 -17.75 -4.63 0.36
C ASN A 144 -16.44 -3.89 0.72
N ARG A 145 -16.34 -2.62 0.31
CA ARG A 145 -15.16 -1.76 0.57
C ARG A 145 -15.01 -1.40 2.06
N ASP A 146 -16.01 -1.70 2.90
CA ASP A 146 -16.05 -1.41 4.35
C ASP A 146 -15.56 -2.56 5.26
N HIS A 147 -14.95 -3.63 4.73
CA HIS A 147 -14.48 -4.76 5.54
C HIS A 147 -13.23 -4.48 6.40
N THR A 148 -12.58 -3.31 6.27
CA THR A 148 -11.39 -2.94 7.05
C THR A 148 -11.65 -1.89 8.13
N LEU A 149 -12.85 -1.29 8.17
CA LEU A 149 -13.21 -0.24 9.14
C LEU A 149 -13.79 -0.83 10.42
N ILE A 150 -13.60 -0.18 11.57
CA ILE A 150 -14.34 -0.58 12.77
C ILE A 150 -15.77 -0.02 12.71
N THR A 151 -16.71 -0.63 13.44
CA THR A 151 -18.08 -0.13 13.47
C THR A 151 -18.10 1.26 14.10
N ARG A 152 -19.16 2.03 13.80
CA ARG A 152 -19.30 3.39 14.34
C ARG A 152 -19.38 3.38 15.86
N GLU A 153 -20.04 2.38 16.44
CA GLU A 153 -20.17 2.21 17.89
C GLU A 153 -18.80 1.93 18.52
N ASP A 154 -17.99 1.08 17.89
CA ASP A 154 -16.66 0.75 18.37
C ASP A 154 -15.68 1.91 18.18
N GLU A 155 -15.83 2.71 17.12
CA GLU A 155 -15.09 3.96 16.96
C GLU A 155 -15.42 4.95 18.08
N VAL A 156 -16.70 5.16 18.40
CA VAL A 156 -17.12 6.03 19.51
C VAL A 156 -16.52 5.53 20.82
N MET A 157 -16.62 4.23 21.10
CA MET A 157 -16.01 3.61 22.28
C MET A 157 -14.48 3.80 22.32
N LEU A 158 -13.79 3.62 21.19
CA LEU A 158 -12.34 3.83 21.08
C LEU A 158 -11.94 5.29 21.36
N ILE A 159 -12.69 6.25 20.84
CA ILE A 159 -12.40 7.68 21.04
C ILE A 159 -12.76 8.09 22.48
N ASP A 160 -14.00 7.88 22.90
CA ASP A 160 -14.55 8.50 24.12
C ASP A 160 -14.12 7.79 25.41
N GLU A 161 -13.87 6.48 25.35
CA GLU A 161 -13.57 5.69 26.55
C GLU A 161 -12.09 5.29 26.68
N ILE A 162 -11.34 5.32 25.56
CA ILE A 162 -9.93 4.91 25.52
C ILE A 162 -9.03 6.10 25.19
N ILE A 163 -9.12 6.66 23.99
CA ILE A 163 -8.11 7.63 23.49
C ILE A 163 -8.22 8.97 24.20
N LEU A 164 -9.40 9.58 24.26
CA LEU A 164 -9.57 10.88 24.92
C LEU A 164 -9.23 10.83 26.41
N PRO A 165 -9.74 9.87 27.20
CA PRO A 165 -9.34 9.75 28.60
C PRO A 165 -7.84 9.53 28.78
N ALA A 166 -7.20 8.74 27.91
CA ALA A 166 -5.75 8.53 27.95
C ALA A 166 -4.97 9.81 27.61
N LEU A 167 -5.45 10.58 26.65
CA LEU A 167 -4.84 11.86 26.27
C LEU A 167 -4.95 12.90 27.39
N TYR A 168 -6.12 13.01 28.02
CA TYR A 168 -6.34 13.92 29.15
C TYR A 168 -5.57 13.52 30.41
N ALA A 169 -5.21 12.24 30.55
CA ALA A 169 -4.38 11.77 31.66
C ALA A 169 -2.90 12.15 31.52
N VAL A 170 -2.42 12.40 30.30
CA VAL A 170 -0.98 12.62 30.03
C VAL A 170 -0.64 14.04 29.61
N VAL A 171 -1.61 14.78 29.08
CA VAL A 171 -1.41 16.19 28.70
C VAL A 171 -1.61 17.06 29.94
N GLU A 172 -0.51 17.52 30.52
CA GLU A 172 -0.52 18.30 31.77
C GLU A 172 -1.08 19.73 31.58
N THR A 173 -0.94 20.30 30.38
CA THR A 173 -1.31 21.70 30.13
C THR A 173 -2.78 21.81 29.75
N SER A 174 -3.59 22.33 30.67
CA SER A 174 -5.02 22.59 30.45
C SER A 174 -5.31 23.52 29.26
N GLY A 175 -4.41 24.47 29.00
CA GLY A 175 -4.48 25.36 27.83
C GLY A 175 -4.31 24.66 26.48
N ILE A 176 -3.73 23.45 26.45
CA ILE A 176 -3.68 22.60 25.25
C ILE A 176 -4.98 21.78 25.15
N LEU A 177 -5.44 21.23 26.27
CA LEU A 177 -6.66 20.40 26.34
C LEU A 177 -7.92 21.09 25.80
N GLN A 178 -8.02 22.42 25.93
CA GLN A 178 -9.15 23.18 25.38
C GLN A 178 -9.27 23.13 23.84
N TYR A 179 -8.19 22.77 23.14
CA TYR A 179 -8.17 22.64 21.68
C TYR A 179 -8.45 21.21 21.21
N TYR A 180 -8.39 20.22 22.10
CA TYR A 180 -8.81 18.87 21.77
C TYR A 180 -10.33 18.73 21.79
N PRO A 181 -10.88 17.81 20.98
CA PRO A 181 -12.32 17.58 20.99
C PRO A 181 -12.76 16.94 22.31
N ALA A 182 -13.94 17.33 22.79
CA ALA A 182 -14.50 16.79 24.02
C ALA A 182 -15.10 15.37 23.88
N SER A 183 -15.43 14.95 22.66
CA SER A 183 -16.00 13.62 22.36
C SER A 183 -16.02 13.33 20.85
N SER A 184 -16.30 12.07 20.50
CA SER A 184 -16.58 11.61 19.14
C SER A 184 -17.77 12.37 18.52
N ALA A 185 -18.77 12.72 19.32
CA ALA A 185 -19.88 13.56 18.87
C ALA A 185 -19.43 14.98 18.50
N ALA A 186 -18.55 15.59 19.31
CA ALA A 186 -17.96 16.89 19.00
C ALA A 186 -17.08 16.84 17.74
N ILE A 187 -16.30 15.77 17.56
CA ILE A 187 -15.49 15.53 16.35
C ILE A 187 -16.38 15.50 15.11
N LYS A 188 -17.47 14.72 15.15
CA LYS A 188 -18.41 14.59 14.03
C LYS A 188 -19.12 15.92 13.73
N ALA A 189 -19.52 16.66 14.77
CA ALA A 189 -20.10 17.99 14.58
C ALA A 189 -19.10 18.95 13.91
N ASN A 190 -17.85 19.00 14.39
CA ASN A 190 -16.80 19.86 13.84
C ASN A 190 -16.49 19.51 12.37
N ALA A 191 -16.40 18.21 12.05
CA ALA A 191 -16.15 17.75 10.68
C ALA A 191 -17.27 18.19 9.70
N LEU A 192 -18.52 18.27 10.17
CA LEU A 192 -19.67 18.65 9.36
C LEU A 192 -19.95 20.16 9.35
N THR A 193 -19.29 20.95 10.21
CA THR A 193 -19.63 22.37 10.46
C THR A 193 -19.54 23.22 9.18
N SER A 194 -18.49 23.00 8.38
CA SER A 194 -18.31 23.69 7.09
C SER A 194 -19.46 23.45 6.10
N GLY A 195 -20.14 22.30 6.19
CA GLY A 195 -21.31 21.96 5.37
C GLY A 195 -22.62 22.51 5.95
N SER A 196 -22.76 22.53 7.27
CA SER A 196 -23.98 23.01 7.95
C SER A 196 -24.09 24.54 7.97
N GLU A 197 -23.00 25.28 8.16
CA GLU A 197 -23.04 26.76 8.22
C GLU A 197 -23.24 27.40 6.84
N ARG A 198 -22.79 26.75 5.77
CA ARG A 198 -22.87 27.29 4.41
C ARG A 198 -24.21 27.01 3.70
N TYR A 199 -25.18 26.38 4.38
CA TYR A 199 -26.46 25.94 3.79
C TYR A 199 -26.30 25.15 2.49
N VAL A 200 -25.16 24.50 2.27
CA VAL A 200 -24.90 23.66 1.10
C VAL A 200 -25.42 22.26 1.40
N LYS A 201 -26.75 22.08 1.35
CA LYS A 201 -27.38 20.75 1.27
C LYS A 201 -27.20 20.18 -0.14
N GLY A 202 -25.96 19.92 -0.53
CA GLY A 202 -25.65 19.03 -1.64
C GLY A 202 -25.51 17.60 -1.12
N ASN A 203 -25.87 16.60 -1.93
CA ASN A 203 -25.69 15.18 -1.61
C ASN A 203 -24.23 14.77 -1.30
N ASN A 204 -23.27 15.69 -1.44
CA ASN A 204 -21.83 15.53 -1.18
C ASN A 204 -21.33 16.61 -0.20
N SER A 205 -21.91 16.73 0.99
CA SER A 205 -21.31 17.56 2.05
C SER A 205 -19.95 16.95 2.42
N GLN A 206 -18.86 17.55 1.95
CA GLN A 206 -17.51 17.07 2.27
C GLN A 206 -17.25 17.29 3.77
N GLU A 207 -17.11 16.20 4.51
CA GLU A 207 -16.58 16.23 5.87
C GLU A 207 -15.18 16.83 5.86
N GLN A 208 -14.94 17.80 6.73
CA GLN A 208 -13.64 18.41 6.91
C GLN A 208 -12.67 17.38 7.52
N PHE A 209 -11.47 17.34 6.97
CA PHE A 209 -10.37 16.58 7.55
C PHE A 209 -9.85 17.33 8.79
N LEU A 210 -9.90 16.69 9.96
CA LEU A 210 -9.54 17.26 11.25
C LEU A 210 -8.20 16.66 11.70
N THR A 211 -7.34 17.52 12.23
CA THR A 211 -6.02 17.14 12.76
C THR A 211 -5.76 17.89 14.05
N TYR A 212 -5.21 17.19 15.04
CA TYR A 212 -4.78 17.80 16.30
C TYR A 212 -3.35 17.39 16.63
N PRO A 213 -2.45 18.34 16.93
CA PRO A 213 -1.08 17.99 17.28
C PRO A 213 -1.04 17.29 18.63
N ILE A 214 -0.23 16.24 18.77
CA ILE A 214 0.12 15.60 20.04
C ILE A 214 1.63 15.75 20.23
N ASP A 215 1.99 16.34 21.37
CA ASP A 215 3.37 16.60 21.74
C ASP A 215 4.17 15.30 21.97
N PRO A 216 5.43 15.22 21.51
CA PRO A 216 6.26 14.02 21.67
C PRO A 216 6.37 13.52 23.12
N ASP A 217 6.41 14.42 24.11
CA ASP A 217 6.59 14.04 25.52
C ASP A 217 5.37 13.27 26.07
N SER A 218 4.19 13.49 25.48
CA SER A 218 2.95 12.83 25.86
C SER A 218 2.77 11.44 25.23
N LEU A 219 3.47 11.13 24.13
CA LEU A 219 3.19 9.94 23.31
C LEU A 219 3.46 8.61 24.03
N LYS A 220 4.52 8.56 24.86
CA LYS A 220 4.87 7.35 25.61
C LYS A 220 3.79 7.02 26.63
N GLY A 221 3.40 8.01 27.43
CA GLY A 221 2.34 7.89 28.42
C GLY A 221 0.99 7.56 27.77
N LEU A 222 0.65 8.25 26.67
CA LEU A 222 -0.59 8.03 25.93
C LEU A 222 -0.72 6.57 25.50
N TRP A 223 0.34 6.01 24.91
CA TRP A 223 0.34 4.61 24.49
C TRP A 223 0.18 3.64 25.66
N GLN A 224 0.88 3.89 26.76
CA GLN A 224 0.79 3.06 27.97
C GLN A 224 -0.62 3.07 28.57
N ASP A 225 -1.27 4.23 28.66
CA ASP A 225 -2.64 4.34 29.19
C ASP A 225 -3.67 3.70 28.23
N ILE A 226 -3.53 3.89 26.91
CA ILE A 226 -4.37 3.19 25.91
C ILE A 226 -4.28 1.66 26.12
N GLN A 227 -3.07 1.11 26.22
CA GLN A 227 -2.87 -0.31 26.44
C GLN A 227 -3.42 -0.78 27.78
N HIS A 228 -3.24 0.01 28.84
CA HIS A 228 -3.77 -0.28 30.16
C HIS A 228 -5.29 -0.36 30.16
N ARG A 229 -5.99 0.65 29.63
CA ARG A 229 -7.46 0.69 29.52
C ARG A 229 -8.01 -0.53 28.79
N ILE A 230 -7.45 -0.84 27.62
CA ILE A 230 -7.84 -2.02 26.81
C ILE A 230 -7.68 -3.33 27.61
N LYS A 231 -6.65 -3.42 28.44
CA LYS A 231 -6.36 -4.62 29.24
C LYS A 231 -7.33 -4.76 30.42
N GLU A 232 -7.62 -3.68 31.13
CA GLU A 232 -8.39 -3.70 32.37
C GLU A 232 -9.87 -4.01 32.16
N SER A 233 -10.49 -3.52 31.07
CA SER A 233 -11.92 -3.74 30.83
C SER A 233 -12.20 -4.84 29.79
N PRO A 234 -13.03 -5.85 30.13
CA PRO A 234 -13.54 -6.82 29.15
C PRO A 234 -14.33 -6.18 28.00
N GLN A 235 -14.92 -5.00 28.19
CA GLN A 235 -15.70 -4.33 27.14
C GLN A 235 -14.85 -3.93 25.92
N PHE A 236 -13.54 -3.75 26.13
CA PHE A 236 -12.57 -3.40 25.08
C PHE A 236 -11.86 -4.63 24.49
N ALA A 237 -12.41 -5.83 24.69
CA ALA A 237 -11.79 -7.07 24.23
C ALA A 237 -11.48 -7.07 22.71
N CYS A 238 -12.30 -6.40 21.89
CA CYS A 238 -12.08 -6.29 20.44
C CYS A 238 -10.80 -5.50 20.06
N PHE A 239 -10.29 -4.66 20.96
CA PHE A 239 -9.06 -3.88 20.78
C PHE A 239 -7.84 -4.52 21.45
N ARG A 240 -7.97 -5.68 22.10
CA ARG A 240 -6.82 -6.39 22.65
C ARG A 240 -5.82 -6.72 21.56
N GLN A 241 -4.53 -6.75 21.92
CA GLN A 241 -3.42 -6.95 20.97
C GLN A 241 -3.40 -5.91 19.85
N ILE A 242 -3.91 -4.69 20.11
CA ILE A 242 -3.71 -3.54 19.24
C ILE A 242 -2.23 -3.43 18.86
N THR A 243 -1.97 -3.36 17.57
CA THR A 243 -0.61 -3.36 17.00
C THR A 243 -0.43 -2.08 16.21
N LEU A 244 0.71 -1.40 16.41
CA LEU A 244 1.03 -0.22 15.63
C LEU A 244 1.66 -0.61 14.30
N PHE A 245 1.33 0.12 13.26
CA PHE A 245 1.94 -0.02 11.94
C PHE A 245 2.26 1.33 11.34
N LEU A 246 3.53 1.56 11.01
CA LEU A 246 4.00 2.73 10.29
C LEU A 246 4.08 2.42 8.81
N ASN A 247 3.60 3.36 8.00
CA ASN A 247 3.63 3.23 6.55
C ASN A 247 3.88 4.60 5.92
N GLN A 248 4.91 4.67 5.07
CA GLN A 248 5.15 5.78 4.17
C GLN A 248 5.06 5.25 2.75
N LYS A 249 4.19 5.84 1.92
CA LYS A 249 4.07 5.52 0.50
C LYS A 249 4.35 6.74 -0.39
N ASN A 250 4.70 6.48 -1.65
CA ASN A 250 4.91 7.48 -2.69
C ASN A 250 6.00 8.51 -2.34
N CYS A 251 7.07 8.10 -1.64
CA CYS A 251 8.16 9.02 -1.28
C CYS A 251 9.31 9.03 -2.30
N LYS A 252 9.21 8.27 -3.40
CA LYS A 252 10.19 8.20 -4.50
C LYS A 252 10.78 9.55 -4.91
N LEU A 253 9.93 10.54 -5.21
CA LEU A 253 10.40 11.87 -5.66
C LEU A 253 11.19 12.64 -4.58
N SER A 254 10.96 12.34 -3.31
CA SER A 254 11.70 12.97 -2.20
C SER A 254 13.13 12.43 -2.09
N TYR A 255 13.36 11.20 -2.55
CA TYR A 255 14.62 10.48 -2.34
C TYR A 255 15.35 10.06 -3.62
N ILE A 256 14.79 10.27 -4.81
CA ILE A 256 15.42 9.94 -6.09
C ILE A 256 16.78 10.64 -6.26
N LYS A 257 17.85 9.85 -6.45
CA LYS A 257 19.23 10.32 -6.59
C LYS A 257 20.01 9.45 -7.59
N PRO A 258 21.12 9.95 -8.17
CA PRO A 258 21.96 9.17 -9.09
C PRO A 258 22.66 7.95 -8.47
N SER A 259 22.73 7.87 -7.14
CA SER A 259 23.39 6.79 -6.42
C SER A 259 22.54 6.31 -5.25
N LEU A 260 22.49 5.00 -5.07
CA LEU A 260 21.80 4.34 -3.95
C LEU A 260 22.31 4.87 -2.59
N ASN A 261 23.62 5.06 -2.45
CA ASN A 261 24.18 5.55 -1.19
C ASN A 261 23.68 6.96 -0.85
N ILE A 262 23.55 7.83 -1.84
CA ILE A 262 23.06 9.20 -1.66
C ILE A 262 21.56 9.19 -1.34
N ALA A 263 20.77 8.37 -2.04
CA ALA A 263 19.34 8.20 -1.76
C ALA A 263 19.12 7.73 -0.31
N LEU A 264 19.78 6.64 0.10
CA LEU A 264 19.69 6.10 1.44
C LEU A 264 20.20 7.05 2.52
N ARG A 265 21.29 7.79 2.27
CA ARG A 265 21.83 8.77 3.24
C ARG A 265 20.84 9.91 3.47
N ARG A 266 20.19 10.41 2.41
CA ARG A 266 19.16 11.44 2.51
C ARG A 266 17.95 10.93 3.28
N TRP A 267 17.46 9.74 2.94
CA TRP A 267 16.34 9.11 3.64
C TRP A 267 16.66 8.87 5.12
N ARG A 268 17.79 8.23 5.45
CA ARG A 268 18.22 7.96 6.83
C ARG A 268 18.32 9.21 7.69
N ARG A 269 18.78 10.34 7.13
CA ARG A 269 18.84 11.62 7.86
C ARG A 269 17.45 12.10 8.26
N GLN A 270 16.49 12.00 7.35
CA GLN A 270 15.10 12.40 7.65
C GLN A 270 14.43 11.42 8.60
N TRP A 271 14.68 10.12 8.42
CA TRP A 271 14.22 9.07 9.32
C TRP A 271 14.71 9.31 10.74
N ALA A 272 16.02 9.45 10.96
CA ALA A 272 16.63 9.65 12.27
C ALA A 272 16.23 10.97 12.95
N TYR A 273 15.67 11.94 12.22
CA TYR A 273 15.13 13.15 12.81
C TYR A 273 13.69 12.98 13.31
N ALA A 274 12.89 12.20 12.57
CA ALA A 274 11.47 12.03 12.85
C ALA A 274 11.15 10.79 13.71
N ILE A 275 12.06 9.82 13.76
CA ILE A 275 11.81 8.49 14.29
C ILE A 275 12.79 8.14 15.40
N ASN A 276 12.22 7.72 16.54
CA ASN A 276 12.97 7.16 17.64
C ASN A 276 13.11 5.64 17.47
N ASP A 277 14.32 5.21 17.12
CA ASP A 277 14.66 3.81 16.88
C ASP A 277 14.57 2.92 18.14
N GLU A 278 14.50 3.49 19.35
CA GLU A 278 14.29 2.72 20.61
C GLU A 278 12.99 1.90 20.57
N PHE A 279 11.97 2.42 19.87
CA PHE A 279 10.67 1.77 19.77
C PHE A 279 10.53 0.86 18.55
N LEU A 280 11.62 0.65 17.80
CA LEU A 280 11.64 -0.17 16.60
C LEU A 280 12.51 -1.40 16.74
N ASN A 281 12.07 -2.48 16.10
CA ASN A 281 12.89 -3.64 15.85
C ASN A 281 13.48 -3.54 14.44
N SER A 282 14.80 -3.50 14.32
CA SER A 282 15.49 -3.39 13.01
C SER A 282 15.15 -4.53 12.04
N LYS A 283 14.67 -5.68 12.53
CA LYS A 283 14.21 -6.82 11.71
C LYS A 283 12.78 -6.65 11.19
N GLU A 284 12.06 -5.64 11.66
CA GLU A 284 10.67 -5.36 11.33
C GLU A 284 10.53 -3.98 10.66
N ILE A 285 11.62 -3.48 10.07
CA ILE A 285 11.65 -2.31 9.20
C ILE A 285 11.88 -2.79 7.77
N TYR A 286 10.93 -2.51 6.90
CA TYR A 286 10.94 -2.90 5.49
C TYR A 286 11.05 -1.64 4.64
N ILE A 287 12.01 -1.61 3.71
CA ILE A 287 12.30 -0.45 2.86
C ILE A 287 12.20 -0.90 1.41
N ASP A 288 11.33 -0.24 0.65
CA ASP A 288 11.22 -0.44 -0.79
C ASP A 288 12.22 0.47 -1.51
N ILE A 289 13.18 -0.16 -2.20
CA ILE A 289 14.27 0.52 -2.89
C ILE A 289 14.03 0.43 -4.39
N GLY A 290 13.78 1.58 -5.02
CA GLY A 290 13.65 1.70 -6.46
C GLY A 290 15.00 1.83 -7.15
N LYS A 291 15.16 1.14 -8.28
CA LYS A 291 16.17 1.45 -9.31
C LYS A 291 15.43 1.74 -10.60
N GLN A 292 15.77 2.86 -11.24
CA GLN A 292 15.15 3.27 -12.49
C GLN A 292 16.23 3.61 -13.52
N VAL A 293 16.05 3.11 -14.74
CA VAL A 293 16.90 3.40 -15.89
C VAL A 293 16.06 4.16 -16.91
N THR A 294 16.49 5.35 -17.32
CA THR A 294 15.77 6.21 -18.27
C THR A 294 16.68 6.74 -19.36
N SER A 295 16.06 7.25 -20.43
CA SER A 295 16.75 8.14 -21.36
C SER A 295 17.37 9.34 -20.62
N PRO A 296 18.55 9.82 -21.05
CA PRO A 296 19.13 11.05 -20.55
C PRO A 296 18.35 12.30 -20.98
N ALA A 297 17.53 12.20 -22.03
CA ALA A 297 16.68 13.27 -22.53
C ALA A 297 15.26 13.14 -21.97
N ALA A 298 14.65 14.28 -21.63
CA ALA A 298 13.24 14.40 -21.31
C ALA A 298 12.67 15.46 -22.27
N LEU A 299 11.90 14.99 -23.26
CA LEU A 299 11.40 15.83 -24.34
C LEU A 299 9.97 16.28 -24.01
N LEU A 300 9.69 17.55 -24.27
CA LEU A 300 8.39 18.18 -24.13
C LEU A 300 7.86 18.49 -25.54
N PRO A 301 6.67 17.99 -25.92
CA PRO A 301 6.12 18.21 -27.26
C PRO A 301 6.06 19.68 -27.68
N SER A 302 5.84 20.59 -26.73
CA SER A 302 5.79 22.03 -26.98
C SER A 302 7.14 22.68 -27.29
N LEU A 303 8.26 22.00 -27.02
CA LEU A 303 9.62 22.53 -27.18
C LEU A 303 10.45 21.75 -28.21
N ASP A 304 10.23 20.45 -28.34
CA ASP A 304 11.15 19.54 -29.06
C ASP A 304 10.64 19.09 -30.44
N GLY A 305 9.46 19.52 -30.87
CA GLY A 305 8.84 19.16 -32.16
C GLY A 305 8.26 17.74 -32.17
N GLU A 306 7.30 17.46 -33.06
CA GLU A 306 6.66 16.13 -33.15
C GLU A 306 7.60 15.05 -33.71
N ASP A 307 8.62 15.42 -34.48
CA ASP A 307 9.60 14.51 -35.10
C ASP A 307 10.80 14.16 -34.19
N SER A 308 10.70 14.38 -32.87
CA SER A 308 11.83 14.12 -31.96
C SER A 308 12.11 12.61 -31.82
N ASP A 309 13.39 12.21 -31.83
CA ASP A 309 13.87 10.84 -31.60
C ASP A 309 13.73 10.41 -30.12
N ALA A 310 12.50 10.40 -29.61
CA ALA A 310 12.22 10.02 -28.24
C ALA A 310 12.40 8.49 -28.05
N GLU A 311 13.27 8.11 -27.13
CA GLU A 311 13.54 6.70 -26.84
C GLU A 311 13.07 6.29 -25.44
N THR A 312 12.58 5.05 -25.34
CA THR A 312 12.24 4.42 -24.06
C THR A 312 13.03 3.13 -23.87
N TYR A 313 13.41 2.88 -22.61
CA TYR A 313 14.11 1.65 -22.23
C TYR A 313 13.10 0.63 -21.71
N LEU A 314 13.14 -0.58 -22.28
CA LEU A 314 12.25 -1.67 -21.92
C LEU A 314 13.01 -2.76 -21.15
N TYR A 315 12.37 -3.26 -20.10
CA TYR A 315 12.81 -4.42 -19.34
C TYR A 315 12.60 -5.68 -20.17
N ARG A 316 13.71 -6.31 -20.55
CA ARG A 316 13.71 -7.62 -21.17
C ARG A 316 13.50 -8.69 -20.11
N ASN A 317 12.55 -9.57 -20.34
CA ASN A 317 12.38 -10.77 -19.55
C ASN A 317 13.65 -11.61 -19.70
N SER A 318 14.48 -11.67 -18.67
CA SER A 318 15.52 -12.69 -18.63
C SER A 318 14.82 -14.05 -18.53
N SER A 319 15.19 -14.98 -19.41
CA SER A 319 14.65 -16.35 -19.48
C SER A 319 14.93 -17.21 -18.22
N SER A 320 15.34 -16.60 -17.11
CA SER A 320 15.57 -17.26 -15.82
C SER A 320 14.27 -17.51 -15.01
N GLY A 321 13.12 -17.06 -15.51
CA GLY A 321 11.81 -17.29 -14.87
C GLY A 321 11.11 -18.60 -15.26
N ALA A 322 11.64 -19.36 -16.22
CA ALA A 322 11.14 -20.70 -16.50
C ALA A 322 11.80 -21.70 -15.54
N GLY A 323 11.25 -21.79 -14.33
CA GLY A 323 11.39 -22.93 -13.42
C GLY A 323 12.80 -23.48 -13.24
N THR A 324 13.62 -22.85 -12.41
CA THR A 324 14.66 -23.59 -11.68
C THR A 324 14.52 -23.28 -10.19
N ALA A 325 13.61 -24.02 -9.55
CA ALA A 325 13.63 -24.20 -8.11
C ALA A 325 14.91 -24.97 -7.75
N VAL A 326 16.04 -24.27 -7.65
CA VAL A 326 17.25 -24.80 -7.02
C VAL A 326 17.26 -24.31 -5.58
N GLY A 327 16.53 -25.02 -4.73
CA GLY A 327 16.55 -24.82 -3.27
C GLY A 327 15.15 -24.74 -2.65
N LYS A 328 15.10 -24.99 -1.34
CA LYS A 328 13.88 -25.02 -0.49
C LYS A 328 13.13 -23.67 -0.38
N ASP A 329 13.55 -22.64 -1.11
CA ASP A 329 12.93 -21.32 -1.11
C ASP A 329 11.90 -21.22 -2.23
N THR A 330 10.63 -21.43 -1.87
CA THR A 330 9.51 -21.21 -2.77
C THR A 330 9.34 -19.70 -3.00
N LEU A 331 9.94 -19.19 -4.07
CA LEU A 331 9.65 -17.87 -4.63
C LEU A 331 8.50 -17.99 -5.64
N LEU A 332 7.50 -17.12 -5.53
CA LEU A 332 6.40 -17.03 -6.48
C LEU A 332 6.77 -16.03 -7.56
N HIS A 333 6.75 -16.47 -8.83
CA HIS A 333 7.01 -15.62 -9.98
C HIS A 333 5.70 -15.35 -10.74
N THR A 334 5.35 -14.08 -10.87
CA THR A 334 4.17 -13.63 -11.62
C THR A 334 4.63 -12.76 -12.79
N PRO A 335 4.69 -13.30 -14.02
CA PRO A 335 5.03 -12.52 -15.21
C PRO A 335 3.84 -11.69 -15.72
N TYR A 336 4.13 -10.52 -16.27
CA TYR A 336 3.17 -9.63 -16.91
C TYR A 336 3.64 -9.33 -18.34
N MET A 337 2.92 -9.83 -19.32
CA MET A 337 3.26 -9.60 -20.73
C MET A 337 2.98 -8.14 -21.10
N TRP A 338 3.92 -7.50 -21.81
CA TRP A 338 3.76 -6.13 -22.24
C TRP A 338 3.38 -6.07 -23.73
N ALA A 339 2.25 -5.44 -24.07
CA ALA A 339 1.86 -5.11 -25.44
C ALA A 339 2.05 -6.25 -26.46
N THR A 340 1.68 -7.48 -26.09
CA THR A 340 1.86 -8.72 -26.88
C THR A 340 3.30 -9.04 -27.31
N LEU A 341 4.30 -8.37 -26.74
CA LEU A 341 5.72 -8.66 -26.93
C LEU A 341 6.10 -9.94 -26.20
N ARG A 342 6.96 -10.74 -26.81
CA ARG A 342 7.40 -12.02 -26.23
C ARG A 342 8.49 -11.85 -25.17
N ASP A 343 9.43 -10.97 -25.47
CA ASP A 343 10.72 -10.79 -24.80
C ASP A 343 10.73 -9.62 -23.80
N VAL A 344 9.69 -8.78 -23.81
CA VAL A 344 9.53 -7.65 -22.90
C VAL A 344 8.29 -7.82 -22.02
N GLY A 345 8.44 -7.49 -20.75
CA GLY A 345 7.36 -7.61 -19.79
C GLY A 345 7.68 -6.97 -18.45
N GLY A 346 6.79 -7.18 -17.50
CA GLY A 346 7.06 -7.02 -16.09
C GLY A 346 7.10 -8.37 -15.39
N GLN A 347 7.61 -8.38 -14.16
CA GLN A 347 7.60 -9.55 -13.31
C GLN A 347 7.53 -9.11 -11.85
N THR A 348 6.68 -9.75 -11.07
CA THR A 348 6.74 -9.72 -9.60
C THR A 348 7.33 -11.05 -9.11
N ILE A 349 8.28 -10.97 -8.18
CA ILE A 349 8.88 -12.12 -7.50
C ILE A 349 8.60 -11.96 -6.01
N GLU A 350 7.81 -12.84 -5.42
CA GLU A 350 7.44 -12.77 -4.00
C GLU A 350 8.05 -13.92 -3.22
N ALA A 351 8.53 -13.64 -2.01
CA ALA A 351 8.96 -14.69 -1.09
C ALA A 351 7.76 -15.25 -0.32
N SER A 352 7.63 -16.57 -0.29
CA SER A 352 6.66 -17.20 0.60
C SER A 352 7.04 -16.99 2.07
N LEU A 353 6.05 -16.79 2.95
CA LEU A 353 6.25 -16.52 4.39
C LEU A 353 7.15 -17.56 5.11
N GLY A 354 7.13 -18.81 4.64
CA GLY A 354 7.94 -19.90 5.20
C GLY A 354 9.39 -19.97 4.69
N SER A 355 9.69 -19.27 3.58
CA SER A 355 10.99 -19.33 2.91
C SER A 355 12.11 -18.71 3.76
N HIS A 356 13.33 -19.18 3.52
CA HIS A 356 14.54 -18.58 4.05
C HIS A 356 14.72 -17.15 3.53
N ALA A 357 14.39 -16.87 2.26
CA ALA A 357 14.37 -15.51 1.71
C ALA A 357 13.51 -14.54 2.54
N PHE A 358 12.26 -14.90 2.85
CA PHE A 358 11.39 -14.07 3.70
C PHE A 358 11.96 -13.90 5.12
N LYS A 359 12.43 -15.00 5.73
CA LYS A 359 13.08 -14.97 7.06
C LYS A 359 14.38 -14.17 7.10
N SER A 360 15.01 -13.97 5.94
CA SER A 360 16.21 -13.15 5.77
C SER A 360 15.89 -11.69 5.43
N GLY A 361 14.61 -11.32 5.36
CA GLY A 361 14.14 -9.95 5.13
C GLY A 361 13.78 -9.62 3.67
N TYR A 362 13.86 -10.58 2.74
CA TYR A 362 13.43 -10.39 1.36
C TYR A 362 11.93 -10.69 1.23
N VAL A 363 11.11 -9.66 0.99
CA VAL A 363 9.64 -9.80 0.87
C VAL A 363 9.23 -10.00 -0.59
N TYR A 364 9.59 -9.08 -1.48
CA TYR A 364 9.32 -9.18 -2.90
C TYR A 364 10.27 -8.30 -3.74
N SER A 365 10.20 -8.44 -5.06
CA SER A 365 10.77 -7.52 -6.04
C SER A 365 9.84 -7.39 -7.23
N GLN A 366 9.84 -6.21 -7.84
CA GLN A 366 9.05 -5.94 -9.03
C GLN A 366 9.93 -5.32 -10.12
N PHE A 367 9.79 -5.83 -11.33
CA PHE A 367 10.45 -5.35 -12.54
C PHE A 367 9.37 -4.96 -13.53
N TYR A 368 9.45 -3.75 -14.09
CA TYR A 368 8.48 -3.28 -15.07
C TYR A 368 9.03 -2.11 -15.89
N ASN A 369 8.39 -1.86 -17.03
CA ASN A 369 8.68 -0.73 -17.91
C ASN A 369 8.12 0.55 -17.30
N VAL A 370 8.95 1.57 -17.14
CA VAL A 370 8.50 2.88 -16.62
C VAL A 370 7.92 3.71 -17.76
N ILE A 371 6.65 3.48 -18.09
CA ILE A 371 5.91 4.23 -19.13
C ILE A 371 4.66 4.83 -18.50
N LYS A 372 4.81 6.02 -17.89
CA LYS A 372 3.74 6.68 -17.14
C LYS A 372 2.95 7.67 -17.96
N ALA A 373 3.60 8.61 -18.65
CA ALA A 373 2.92 9.73 -19.30
C ALA A 373 1.78 9.34 -20.28
N PRO A 374 1.91 8.27 -21.10
CA PRO A 374 0.83 7.87 -22.02
C PRO A 374 -0.33 7.11 -21.36
N PHE A 375 -0.13 6.53 -20.16
CA PHE A 375 -1.05 5.54 -19.58
C PHE A 375 -1.48 5.85 -18.14
N ASP A 376 -0.89 6.86 -17.50
CA ASP A 376 -1.14 7.25 -16.11
C ASP A 376 -1.90 8.58 -16.07
N ALA A 377 -3.24 8.52 -16.14
CA ALA A 377 -4.11 9.65 -15.89
C ALA A 377 -4.64 9.56 -14.44
N ALA A 378 -3.95 10.19 -13.49
CA ALA A 378 -4.27 10.11 -12.07
C ALA A 378 -4.32 8.66 -11.52
N LYS A 379 -3.37 7.82 -11.95
CA LYS A 379 -3.26 6.38 -11.68
C LYS A 379 -4.43 5.53 -12.21
N LEU A 380 -5.27 6.09 -13.06
CA LEU A 380 -6.25 5.33 -13.84
C LEU A 380 -5.58 4.89 -15.15
N TYR A 381 -5.37 3.58 -15.29
CA TYR A 381 -4.87 3.01 -16.52
C TYR A 381 -6.03 2.73 -17.47
N PRO A 382 -5.82 2.86 -18.79
CA PRO A 382 -6.82 2.42 -19.76
C PRO A 382 -7.23 0.96 -19.50
N PHE A 383 -8.51 0.66 -19.66
CA PHE A 383 -9.09 -0.68 -19.51
C PHE A 383 -9.08 -1.29 -18.09
N THR A 384 -8.81 -0.50 -17.03
CA THR A 384 -8.93 -0.99 -15.63
C THR A 384 -10.28 -0.71 -14.99
N ASN A 385 -11.27 -0.26 -15.77
CA ASN A 385 -12.63 -0.12 -15.29
C ASN A 385 -13.32 -1.48 -15.44
N ASP A 386 -13.58 -2.17 -14.31
CA ASP A 386 -14.28 -3.45 -14.28
C ASP A 386 -15.65 -3.39 -14.98
N GLY A 387 -16.28 -2.21 -15.02
CA GLY A 387 -17.52 -1.97 -15.76
C GLY A 387 -17.37 -2.04 -17.29
N LEU A 388 -16.15 -2.04 -17.84
CA LEU A 388 -15.90 -2.31 -19.26
C LEU A 388 -16.15 -3.78 -19.61
N GLU A 389 -16.07 -4.70 -18.65
CA GLU A 389 -16.48 -6.10 -18.86
C GLU A 389 -17.97 -6.20 -19.21
N ASN A 390 -18.79 -5.25 -18.72
CA ASN A 390 -20.20 -5.19 -19.07
C ASN A 390 -20.43 -4.86 -20.56
N LEU A 391 -19.47 -4.24 -21.24
CA LEU A 391 -19.56 -4.01 -22.69
C LEU A 391 -19.44 -5.32 -23.48
N ALA A 392 -18.80 -6.35 -22.91
CA ALA A 392 -18.71 -7.68 -23.51
C ALA A 392 -19.96 -8.55 -23.24
N LEU A 393 -20.82 -8.13 -22.31
CA LEU A 393 -22.05 -8.84 -21.97
C LEU A 393 -23.22 -8.37 -22.84
N ASN A 394 -24.08 -9.32 -23.24
CA ASN A 394 -25.29 -8.98 -23.98
C ASN A 394 -26.22 -8.10 -23.12
N PRO A 395 -26.67 -6.93 -23.60
CA PRO A 395 -27.56 -6.04 -22.84
C PRO A 395 -28.84 -6.72 -22.33
N ASP A 396 -29.38 -7.69 -23.05
CA ASP A 396 -30.59 -8.41 -22.65
C ASP A 396 -30.31 -9.44 -21.54
N TYR A 397 -29.09 -9.97 -21.48
CA TYR A 397 -28.63 -10.80 -20.36
C TYR A 397 -28.51 -9.97 -19.07
N ILE A 398 -27.95 -8.76 -19.15
CA ILE A 398 -27.85 -7.83 -18.02
C ILE A 398 -29.25 -7.45 -17.50
N LYS A 399 -30.18 -7.10 -18.41
CA LYS A 399 -31.58 -6.79 -18.06
C LYS A 399 -32.29 -7.97 -17.41
N GLY A 400 -31.99 -9.19 -17.86
CA GLY A 400 -32.52 -10.43 -17.29
C GLY A 400 -32.05 -10.65 -15.84
N LEU A 401 -30.76 -10.48 -15.58
CA LEU A 401 -30.18 -10.59 -14.22
C LEU A 401 -30.76 -9.55 -13.26
N TYR A 402 -30.93 -8.31 -13.73
CA TYR A 402 -31.53 -7.24 -12.93
C TYR A 402 -32.99 -7.56 -12.55
N LYS A 403 -33.79 -8.06 -13.50
CA LYS A 403 -35.18 -8.47 -13.25
C LYS A 403 -35.29 -9.70 -12.34
N ALA A 404 -34.35 -10.64 -12.42
CA ALA A 404 -34.42 -11.90 -11.69
C ALA A 404 -33.93 -11.82 -10.25
N GLY A 405 -33.01 -10.89 -9.92
CA GLY A 405 -32.39 -10.85 -8.60
C GLY A 405 -31.96 -9.49 -8.08
N GLY A 406 -32.27 -8.38 -8.76
CA GLY A 406 -31.87 -7.03 -8.33
C GLY A 406 -30.35 -6.77 -8.41
N ALA A 407 -29.58 -7.68 -8.99
CA ALA A 407 -28.14 -7.52 -9.15
C ALA A 407 -27.85 -6.47 -10.24
N THR A 408 -27.12 -5.43 -9.86
CA THR A 408 -26.42 -4.56 -10.81
C THR A 408 -25.14 -5.26 -11.25
N ALA A 409 -24.95 -5.44 -12.56
CA ALA A 409 -23.65 -5.87 -13.08
C ALA A 409 -22.55 -4.88 -12.62
N PHE A 410 -21.33 -5.39 -12.43
CA PHE A 410 -20.21 -4.71 -11.74
C PHE A 410 -20.18 -3.20 -12.03
N SER A 411 -20.35 -2.40 -10.97
CA SER A 411 -20.33 -0.92 -11.00
C SER A 411 -19.00 -0.36 -10.52
#